data_AF-K0V8D2-F1
#
_entry.id   AF-K0V8D2-F1
#
_cell.length_a   1.000
_cell.length_b   1.000
_cell.length_c   1.000
_cell.angle_alpha   90.00
_cell.angle_beta   90.00
_cell.angle_gamma   90.00
#
_symmetry.space_group_name_H-M   'P 1'
#
loop_
_entity.id
_entity.type
_entity.pdbx_description
1 polymer ?
#
loop_
_entity_poly.entity_id
_entity_poly.type
_entity_poly.pdbx_seq_one_letter_code
_entity_poly.pdbx_strand_id
1 'polypeptide(L)'
;MVAIDVSAPAAADVDEGLWITWGDGEITVGFGDYHQHFEGWLGDDSWLGENGAMALVQGIIDERLAVATLFDDDEAVAYTMIETGELSRPVVSDRSFNRIRARSWNGAFNADP
;
A
#
# COMPACT_ATOMS: atom_id res chain seq x y z
N MET A 1 3.33 15.23 9.75
CA MET A 1 2.10 15.33 10.58
C MET A 1 1.06 14.41 9.95
N VAL A 2 0.32 13.61 10.72
CA VAL A 2 -0.78 12.79 10.16
C VAL A 2 -1.94 13.73 9.86
N ALA A 3 -2.33 13.81 8.60
CA ALA A 3 -3.45 14.63 8.15
C ALA A 3 -4.76 13.83 8.19
N ILE A 4 -4.71 12.53 7.90
CA ILE A 4 -5.86 11.62 7.86
C ILE A 4 -5.43 10.25 8.40
N ASP A 5 -6.27 9.64 9.23
CA ASP A 5 -6.14 8.27 9.72
C ASP A 5 -7.52 7.61 9.68
N VAL A 6 -7.63 6.51 8.92
CA VAL A 6 -8.86 5.75 8.73
C VAL A 6 -8.57 4.29 9.09
N SER A 7 -9.18 3.84 10.19
CA SER A 7 -9.09 2.44 10.60
C SER A 7 -9.60 1.52 9.48
N ALA A 8 -8.82 0.50 9.16
CA ALA A 8 -9.22 -0.50 8.19
C ALA A 8 -10.38 -1.36 8.73
N PRO A 9 -11.26 -1.87 7.85
CA PRO A 9 -12.16 -2.96 8.19
C PRO A 9 -11.40 -4.13 8.80
N ALA A 10 -11.99 -4.84 9.78
CA ALA A 10 -11.33 -5.99 10.40
C ALA A 10 -10.95 -7.09 9.38
N ALA A 11 -11.71 -7.21 8.29
CA ALA A 11 -11.43 -8.15 7.20
C ALA A 11 -10.12 -7.83 6.46
N ALA A 12 -9.61 -6.60 6.55
CA ALA A 12 -8.33 -6.22 5.96
C ALA A 12 -7.14 -6.95 6.58
N ASP A 13 -7.24 -7.36 7.86
CA ASP A 13 -6.18 -8.07 8.60
C ASP A 13 -4.81 -7.36 8.51
N VAL A 14 -4.81 -6.08 8.89
CA VAL A 14 -3.63 -5.20 8.96
C VAL A 14 -3.56 -4.53 10.33
N ASP A 15 -2.33 -4.28 10.80
CA ASP A 15 -2.09 -3.59 12.07
C ASP A 15 -2.38 -2.08 11.97
N GLU A 16 -2.13 -1.51 10.79
CA GLU A 16 -2.36 -0.09 10.49
C GLU A 16 -3.37 0.08 9.36
N GLY A 17 -4.32 1.00 9.57
CA GLY A 17 -5.31 1.38 8.57
C GLY A 17 -4.75 2.22 7.43
N LEU A 18 -5.63 2.89 6.69
CA LEU A 18 -5.21 3.86 5.70
C LEU A 18 -4.84 5.16 6.41
N TRP A 19 -3.63 5.65 6.21
CA TRP A 19 -3.20 6.93 6.73
C TRP A 19 -2.56 7.79 5.65
N ILE A 20 -2.68 9.10 5.82
CA ILE A 20 -2.06 10.10 4.96
C ILE A 20 -1.33 11.09 5.84
N THR A 21 -0.05 11.25 5.60
CA THR A 21 0.77 12.29 6.21
C THR A 21 1.20 13.32 5.20
N TRP A 22 1.46 14.52 5.70
CA TRP A 22 2.09 15.57 4.92
C TRP A 22 3.19 16.22 5.74
N GLY A 23 4.34 16.45 5.09
CA GLY A 23 5.54 17.01 5.70
C GLY A 23 6.65 17.16 4.67
N ASP A 24 7.55 18.12 4.88
CA ASP A 24 8.77 18.31 4.09
C ASP A 24 8.56 18.41 2.56
N GLY A 25 7.38 18.88 2.13
CA GLY A 25 7.03 19.03 0.71
C GLY A 25 6.57 17.73 0.04
N GLU A 26 6.14 16.75 0.83
CA GLU A 26 5.79 15.42 0.35
C GLU A 26 4.50 14.89 1.00
N ILE A 27 3.68 14.21 0.20
CA ILE A 27 2.51 13.47 0.66
C ILE A 27 2.92 12.00 0.79
N THR A 28 2.65 11.39 1.94
CA THR A 28 2.88 9.95 2.13
C THR A 28 1.56 9.28 2.42
N VAL A 29 1.25 8.21 1.68
CA VAL A 29 0.05 7.39 1.87
C VAL A 29 0.49 6.01 2.33
N GLY A 30 -0.07 5.50 3.42
CA GLY A 30 0.21 4.17 3.94
C GLY A 30 -1.04 3.34 4.18
N PHE A 31 -0.87 2.01 4.08
CA PHE A 31 -1.87 1.00 4.39
C PHE A 31 -1.16 -0.30 4.81
N GLY A 32 -1.46 -0.80 6.01
CA GLY A 32 -0.69 -1.87 6.64
C GLY A 32 0.80 -1.50 6.74
N ASP A 33 1.68 -2.40 6.32
CA ASP A 33 3.13 -2.17 6.39
C ASP A 33 3.70 -1.39 5.20
N TYR A 34 2.89 -1.09 4.19
CA TYR A 34 3.33 -0.38 2.99
C TYR A 34 3.01 1.11 3.06
N HIS A 35 3.93 1.92 2.55
CA HIS A 35 3.66 3.32 2.26
C HIS A 35 4.37 3.76 0.99
N GLN A 36 3.82 4.81 0.37
CA GLN A 36 4.40 5.43 -0.81
C GLN A 36 4.48 6.95 -0.64
N HIS A 37 5.59 7.47 -1.11
CA HIS A 37 5.96 8.87 -1.13
C HIS A 37 5.56 9.52 -2.45
N PHE A 38 4.96 10.70 -2.41
CA PHE A 38 4.52 11.47 -3.56
C PHE A 38 5.08 12.89 -3.47
N GLU A 39 5.95 13.24 -4.41
CA GLU A 39 6.58 14.56 -4.46
C GLU A 39 5.56 15.64 -4.85
N GLY A 40 5.52 16.73 -4.07
CA GLY A 40 4.73 17.92 -4.44
C GLY A 40 3.97 18.52 -3.28
N TRP A 41 3.57 19.78 -3.47
CA TRP A 41 2.70 20.48 -2.52
C TRP A 41 1.24 20.12 -2.78
N LEU A 42 0.41 20.18 -1.73
CA LEU A 42 -1.05 20.11 -1.90
C LEU A 42 -1.49 21.25 -2.84
N GLY A 43 -2.21 20.91 -3.91
CA GLY A 43 -2.61 21.82 -4.98
C GLY A 43 -1.64 21.91 -6.18
N ASP A 44 -0.50 21.22 -6.18
CA ASP A 44 0.28 21.01 -7.40
C ASP A 44 -0.34 19.86 -8.20
N ASP A 45 -0.95 20.17 -9.35
CA ASP A 45 -1.62 19.22 -10.27
C ASP A 45 -0.69 18.17 -10.92
N SER A 46 0.52 17.97 -10.40
CA SER A 46 1.47 17.01 -10.94
C SER A 46 1.00 15.57 -10.67
N TRP A 47 1.18 14.69 -11.66
CA TRP A 47 0.83 13.26 -11.56
C TRP A 47 1.66 12.51 -10.50
N LEU A 48 2.76 13.12 -10.05
CA LEU A 48 3.66 12.59 -9.01
C LEU A 48 3.38 13.15 -7.60
N GLY A 49 2.41 14.07 -7.47
CA GLY A 49 1.99 14.68 -6.20
C GLY A 49 0.58 14.23 -5.79
N GLU A 50 -0.32 15.19 -5.53
CA GLU A 50 -1.65 14.94 -4.97
C GLU A 50 -2.50 13.97 -5.80
N ASN A 51 -2.50 14.10 -7.12
CA ASN A 51 -3.26 13.22 -8.01
C ASN A 51 -2.80 11.76 -7.93
N GLY A 52 -1.48 11.53 -7.78
CA GLY A 52 -0.92 10.19 -7.59
C GLY A 52 -1.32 9.61 -6.23
N ALA A 53 -1.22 10.41 -5.17
CA ALA A 53 -1.64 10.01 -3.83
C ALA A 53 -3.13 9.63 -3.79
N MET A 54 -4.00 10.44 -4.39
CA MET A 54 -5.43 10.16 -4.48
C MET A 54 -5.73 8.91 -5.32
N ALA A 55 -5.01 8.71 -6.43
CA ALA A 55 -5.15 7.50 -7.24
C ALA A 55 -4.75 6.23 -6.48
N LEU A 56 -3.73 6.31 -5.62
CA LEU A 56 -3.35 5.22 -4.73
C LEU A 56 -4.44 4.96 -3.69
N VAL A 57 -4.91 5.99 -2.98
CA VAL A 57 -6.00 5.89 -2.00
C VAL A 57 -7.23 5.22 -2.61
N GLN A 58 -7.66 5.70 -3.79
CA GLN A 58 -8.80 5.13 -4.50
C GLN A 58 -8.54 3.65 -4.88
N GLY A 59 -7.33 3.33 -5.35
CA GLY A 59 -6.95 1.97 -5.69
C GLY A 59 -7.01 0.99 -4.51
N ILE A 60 -6.65 1.46 -3.30
CA ILE A 60 -6.75 0.67 -2.06
C ILE A 60 -8.22 0.48 -1.67
N ILE A 61 -9.00 1.57 -1.60
CA ILE A 61 -10.40 1.52 -1.14
C ILE A 61 -11.29 0.69 -2.09
N ASP A 62 -11.07 0.80 -3.41
CA ASP A 62 -11.78 0.01 -4.42
C ASP A 62 -11.27 -1.43 -4.54
N GLU A 63 -10.25 -1.81 -3.75
CA GLU A 63 -9.57 -3.10 -3.81
C GLU A 63 -9.07 -3.46 -5.22
N ARG A 64 -8.69 -2.45 -6.02
CA ARG A 64 -7.91 -2.64 -7.25
C ARG A 64 -6.44 -2.93 -6.93
N LEU A 65 -5.97 -2.44 -5.78
CA LEU A 65 -4.63 -2.66 -5.26
C LEU A 65 -4.72 -3.44 -3.95
N ALA A 66 -3.82 -4.41 -3.80
CA ALA A 66 -3.50 -5.05 -2.53
C ALA A 66 -2.04 -4.73 -2.17
N VAL A 67 -1.76 -4.66 -0.88
CA VAL A 67 -0.39 -4.54 -0.36
C VAL A 67 0.16 -5.94 -0.15
N ALA A 68 1.37 -6.18 -0.64
CA ALA A 68 2.09 -7.42 -0.46
C ALA A 68 3.37 -7.21 0.36
N THR A 69 3.50 -7.99 1.43
CA THR A 69 4.74 -8.12 2.20
C THR A 69 5.46 -9.39 1.75
N LEU A 70 6.72 -9.27 1.38
CA LEU A 70 7.59 -10.37 1.01
C LEU A 70 8.41 -10.77 2.23
N PHE A 71 8.45 -12.06 2.52
CA PHE A 71 9.18 -12.61 3.65
C PHE A 71 10.30 -13.55 3.21
N ASP A 72 11.43 -13.47 3.90
CA ASP A 72 12.42 -14.55 3.96
C ASP A 72 12.29 -15.19 5.35
N ASP A 73 11.67 -16.37 5.39
CA ASP A 73 11.21 -17.02 6.62
C ASP A 73 10.22 -16.14 7.42
N ASP A 74 10.66 -15.64 8.58
CA ASP A 74 9.87 -14.82 9.50
C ASP A 74 10.18 -13.31 9.35
N GLU A 75 11.18 -12.94 8.53
CA GLU A 75 11.59 -11.55 8.35
C GLU A 75 10.93 -10.93 7.12
N ALA A 76 10.27 -9.78 7.30
CA ALA A 76 9.78 -8.98 6.18
C ALA A 76 10.97 -8.31 5.47
N VAL A 77 11.19 -8.67 4.21
CA VAL A 77 12.34 -8.19 3.43
C VAL A 77 11.98 -7.07 2.46
N ALA A 78 10.74 -7.01 1.99
CA ALA A 78 10.26 -5.99 1.07
C ALA A 78 8.73 -5.84 1.15
N TYR A 79 8.26 -4.67 0.71
CA TYR A 79 6.84 -4.32 0.62
C TYR A 79 6.58 -3.80 -0.79
N THR A 80 5.48 -4.22 -1.39
CA THR A 80 5.07 -3.79 -2.72
C THR A 80 3.55 -3.74 -2.82
N MET A 81 3.05 -3.18 -3.90
CA MET A 81 1.65 -3.31 -4.29
C MET A 81 1.50 -4.35 -5.39
N ILE A 82 0.32 -4.96 -5.46
CA ILE A 82 -0.09 -5.87 -6.52
C ILE A 82 -1.46 -5.43 -7.01
N GLU A 83 -1.67 -5.41 -8.33
CA GLU A 83 -3.01 -5.27 -8.89
C GLU A 83 -3.81 -6.54 -8.67
N THR A 84 -4.99 -6.42 -8.06
CA THR A 84 -5.81 -7.56 -7.64
C THR A 84 -6.36 -8.39 -8.81
N GLY A 85 -6.46 -7.78 -10.00
CA GLY A 85 -6.76 -8.48 -11.26
C GLY A 85 -5.59 -9.28 -11.83
N GLU A 86 -4.39 -9.16 -11.25
CA GLU A 86 -3.14 -9.68 -11.79
C GLU A 86 -2.32 -10.49 -10.79
N LEU A 87 -2.96 -11.08 -9.77
CA LEU A 87 -2.29 -11.86 -8.71
C LEU A 87 -1.43 -13.03 -9.23
N SER A 88 -1.62 -13.46 -10.48
CA SER A 88 -0.80 -14.49 -11.13
C SER A 88 0.53 -13.97 -11.67
N ARG A 89 0.75 -12.65 -11.72
CA ARG A 89 2.02 -12.07 -12.14
C ARG A 89 3.09 -12.30 -11.07
N PRO A 90 4.27 -12.81 -11.44
CA PRO A 90 5.36 -12.96 -10.50
C PRO A 90 5.74 -11.62 -9.87
N VAL A 91 5.86 -11.58 -8.55
CA VAL A 91 6.43 -10.44 -7.85
C VAL A 91 7.93 -10.44 -8.08
N VAL A 92 8.45 -9.33 -8.60
CA VAL A 92 9.89 -9.12 -8.80
C VAL A 92 10.43 -8.39 -7.59
N SER A 93 11.44 -8.97 -6.93
CA SER A 93 12.18 -8.35 -5.83
C SER A 93 13.67 -8.50 -6.07
N ASP A 94 14.44 -7.50 -5.66
CA ASP A 94 15.91 -7.54 -5.59
C ASP A 94 16.41 -8.36 -4.38
N ARG A 95 15.51 -8.72 -3.46
CA ARG A 95 15.78 -9.57 -2.30
C ARG A 95 15.21 -10.96 -2.51
N SER A 96 15.90 -11.96 -1.99
CA SER A 96 15.35 -13.31 -1.86
C SER A 96 14.18 -13.30 -0.89
N PHE A 97 13.13 -14.04 -1.22
CA PHE A 97 11.95 -14.25 -0.38
C PHE A 97 11.40 -15.65 -0.66
N ASN A 98 10.73 -16.24 0.32
CA ASN A 98 10.13 -17.56 0.23
C ASN A 98 8.62 -17.58 0.54
N ARG A 99 8.06 -16.46 0.98
CA ARG A 99 6.63 -16.32 1.29
C ARG A 99 6.12 -14.91 0.97
N ILE A 100 4.83 -14.82 0.63
CA ILE A 100 4.13 -13.55 0.38
C ILE A 100 2.91 -13.47 1.29
N ARG A 101 2.63 -12.29 1.84
CA ARG A 101 1.36 -11.94 2.48
C ARG A 101 0.73 -10.80 1.71
N ALA A 102 -0.42 -11.02 1.09
CA ALA A 102 -1.22 -9.98 0.44
C ALA A 102 -2.39 -9.58 1.33
N ARG A 103 -2.65 -8.27 1.47
CA ARG A 103 -3.79 -7.69 2.19
C ARG A 103 -4.48 -6.60 1.37
N SER A 104 -5.82 -6.59 1.38
CA SER A 104 -6.68 -5.61 0.71
C SER A 104 -7.69 -4.98 1.66
N TRP A 105 -8.26 -3.83 1.30
CA TRP A 105 -9.06 -3.01 2.21
C TRP A 105 -10.28 -3.70 2.85
N ASN A 106 -11.04 -4.53 2.13
CA ASN A 106 -12.12 -5.34 2.72
C ASN A 106 -11.79 -6.83 2.77
N GLY A 107 -10.52 -7.18 2.56
CA GLY A 107 -10.03 -8.55 2.61
C GLY A 107 -10.38 -9.43 1.41
N ALA A 108 -10.98 -8.88 0.34
CA ALA A 108 -11.42 -9.67 -0.82
C ALA A 108 -10.25 -10.37 -1.54
N PHE A 109 -9.03 -9.85 -1.40
CA PHE A 109 -7.81 -10.36 -2.02
C PHE A 109 -6.72 -10.70 -1.01
N ASN A 110 -7.10 -10.95 0.25
CA ASN A 110 -6.16 -11.45 1.25
C ASN A 110 -5.65 -12.85 0.87
N ALA A 111 -4.34 -13.04 0.87
CA ALA A 111 -3.73 -14.32 0.55
C ALA A 111 -2.38 -14.48 1.25
N ASP A 112 -2.07 -15.70 1.71
CA ASP A 112 -0.79 -16.08 2.32
C ASP A 112 -0.22 -17.33 1.63
N PRO A 113 0.10 -17.27 0.32
CA PRO A 113 0.57 -18.42 -0.45
C PRO A 113 1.96 -18.95 -0.02
#